data_AF-I3UFR9-F1
#
_entry.id   AF-I3UFR9-F1
#
_cell.length_a   1.000
_cell.length_b   1.000
_cell.length_c   1.000
_cell.angle_alpha   90.00
_cell.angle_beta   90.00
_cell.angle_gamma   90.00
#
_symmetry.space_group_name_H-M   'P 1'
#
loop_
_entity.id
_entity.type
_entity.pdbx_description
1 polymer ?
#
loop_
_entity_poly.entity_id
_entity_poly.type
_entity_poly.pdbx_seq_one_letter_code
_entity_poly.pdbx_strand_id
1 'polypeptide(L)'
;MHLAGIFDKQPEQQQADRTIKPNLDKLQISDTDVDLTLGNNRITAYGGFGQDASQLYLDVNAPALANFWPSLPGSALVNAVVDGRVTNHRAQVYGMYAQAPSRALGKAPVVFGLNIQGAWDKVEGGQEGWVGVLEDLQLRHTELRLQQQSPLSLSFLPADGRHPMQWATTASRFVLDLPENRSAQILPGESGGNGSQWQTKGQIKDLVINPQYLMNLQKAFTAEDPAAALAATQAADKALAAATAGSKKAEGNSDKRAAANAVADKDITLDADWDLAFNQMLTGSAHIMRTDGTGVLPFRTPVPLDFDTIAFDIEPQQTPQVQDGYVVTASATGEKSHLNADVKLDMATPLLLRDAKADLALRDGATLTLEALVSPKGGQDESDRIHMRVNSKALPVSKLMADSIPRTLLSTDLTADVDMFSPTAIKSATIKGRFDKGSIWNDKPLVGSVDLAVRDLAWAARAARV
;
A
#
# COMPACT_ATOMS: atom_id res chain seq x y z
N MET A 1 32.42 -26.52 14.29
CA MET A 1 31.80 -25.30 14.85
C MET A 1 31.91 -25.33 16.37
N HIS A 2 32.68 -24.40 16.95
CA HIS A 2 32.70 -24.16 18.38
C HIS A 2 31.94 -22.86 18.69
N LEU A 3 30.85 -22.96 19.48
CA LEU A 3 30.14 -21.80 20.04
C LEU A 3 30.61 -21.58 21.47
N ALA A 4 31.15 -20.39 21.75
CA ALA A 4 31.58 -20.00 23.09
C ALA A 4 30.91 -18.69 23.51
N GLY A 5 30.77 -18.47 24.83
CA GLY A 5 30.39 -17.17 25.42
C GLY A 5 28.89 -16.86 25.53
N ILE A 6 28.00 -17.71 25.01
CA ILE A 6 26.55 -17.44 24.98
C ILE A 6 25.89 -17.56 26.37
N PHE A 7 26.45 -18.39 27.26
CA PHE A 7 25.89 -18.70 28.57
C PHE A 7 26.96 -18.56 29.66
N ASP A 8 27.07 -17.39 30.28
CA ASP A 8 27.91 -17.25 31.48
C ASP A 8 27.28 -18.02 32.66
N LYS A 9 28.12 -18.72 33.44
CA LYS A 9 27.69 -19.25 34.75
C LYS A 9 27.50 -18.09 35.71
N GLN A 10 26.27 -17.80 36.11
CA GLN A 10 26.01 -16.90 37.24
C GLN A 10 26.52 -17.53 38.55
N PRO A 11 27.04 -16.73 39.51
CA PRO A 11 27.29 -17.20 40.85
C PRO A 11 26.01 -17.76 41.49
N GLU A 12 26.13 -18.81 42.30
CA GLU A 12 25.06 -19.70 42.79
C GLU A 12 23.88 -19.02 43.53
N GLN A 13 23.90 -17.70 43.75
CA GLN A 13 22.83 -16.96 44.42
C GLN A 13 21.76 -16.35 43.48
N GLN A 14 21.90 -16.43 42.15
CA GLN A 14 20.92 -15.89 41.19
C GLN A 14 20.10 -16.95 40.44
N GLN A 15 20.02 -18.18 40.96
CA GLN A 15 19.28 -19.30 40.34
C GLN A 15 17.74 -19.21 40.40
N ALA A 16 17.16 -18.12 40.92
CA ALA A 16 15.72 -18.03 41.18
C ALA A 16 14.89 -17.38 40.05
N ASP A 17 15.49 -16.87 38.97
CA ASP A 17 14.72 -16.32 37.83
C ASP A 17 15.20 -16.94 36.52
N ARG A 18 14.47 -17.94 36.04
CA ARG A 18 14.85 -18.72 34.85
C ARG A 18 14.47 -17.94 33.59
N THR A 19 15.34 -17.04 33.18
CA THR A 19 15.52 -16.72 31.76
C THR A 19 17.01 -16.51 31.53
N ILE A 20 17.70 -17.57 31.12
CA ILE A 20 19.08 -17.45 30.64
C ILE A 20 19.01 -16.66 29.33
N LYS A 21 19.23 -15.34 29.39
CA LYS A 21 19.32 -14.51 28.18
C LYS A 21 20.71 -14.70 27.58
N PRO A 22 20.82 -15.06 26.29
CA PRO A 22 22.12 -15.23 25.64
C PRO A 22 22.87 -13.89 25.66
N ASN A 23 24.13 -13.91 26.09
CA ASN A 23 24.99 -12.73 26.01
C ASN A 23 25.58 -12.64 24.59
N LEU A 24 24.93 -11.85 23.73
CA LEU A 24 25.31 -11.75 22.32
C LEU A 24 26.63 -10.98 22.14
N ASP A 25 26.99 -10.07 23.04
CA ASP A 25 28.26 -9.32 23.00
C ASP A 25 29.49 -10.23 23.03
N LYS A 26 29.35 -11.42 23.62
CA LYS A 26 30.40 -12.44 23.75
C LYS A 26 30.29 -13.57 22.74
N LEU A 27 29.35 -13.50 21.79
CA LEU A 27 29.19 -14.55 20.79
C LEU A 27 30.44 -14.63 19.93
N GLN A 28 31.08 -15.80 19.97
CA GLN A 28 32.21 -16.14 19.12
C GLN A 28 31.95 -17.46 18.41
N ILE A 29 32.24 -17.46 17.12
CA ILE A 29 32.23 -18.64 16.26
C ILE A 29 33.65 -18.80 15.76
N SER A 30 34.30 -19.90 16.12
CA SER A 30 35.67 -20.22 15.69
C SER A 30 35.68 -21.57 14.97
N ASP A 31 36.64 -21.71 14.05
CA ASP A 31 36.89 -22.93 13.29
C ASP A 31 35.60 -23.47 12.64
N THR A 32 34.91 -22.58 11.93
CA THR A 32 33.76 -22.94 11.11
C THR A 32 34.28 -23.70 9.90
N ASP A 33 33.77 -24.91 9.74
CA ASP A 33 33.85 -25.70 8.52
C ASP A 33 32.53 -26.46 8.44
N VAL A 34 31.66 -25.97 7.57
CA VAL A 34 30.30 -26.45 7.40
C VAL A 34 30.16 -26.79 5.92
N ASP A 35 29.74 -28.02 5.64
CA ASP A 35 29.29 -28.47 4.32
C ASP A 35 28.05 -29.34 4.53
N LEU A 36 26.89 -28.72 4.43
CA LEU A 36 25.60 -29.35 4.68
C LEU A 36 24.83 -29.49 3.38
N THR A 37 24.34 -30.69 3.11
CA THR A 37 23.42 -30.96 1.99
C THR A 37 22.05 -31.37 2.54
N LEU A 38 21.00 -30.71 2.08
CA LEU A 38 19.61 -31.06 2.38
C LEU A 38 18.81 -31.19 1.08
N GLY A 39 18.58 -32.44 0.65
CA GLY A 39 18.03 -32.71 -0.67
C GLY A 39 18.95 -32.14 -1.75
N ASN A 40 18.41 -31.24 -2.59
CA ASN A 40 19.18 -30.57 -3.64
C ASN A 40 19.86 -29.27 -3.18
N ASN A 41 19.71 -28.89 -1.91
CA ASN A 41 20.31 -27.69 -1.37
C ASN A 41 21.65 -27.99 -0.74
N ARG A 42 22.57 -27.02 -0.83
CA ARG A 42 23.86 -27.05 -0.17
C ARG A 42 24.12 -25.73 0.55
N ILE A 43 24.67 -25.81 1.75
CA ILE A 43 25.17 -24.67 2.51
C ILE A 43 26.62 -24.99 2.86
N THR A 44 27.52 -24.07 2.52
CA THR A 44 28.89 -24.12 3.01
C THR A 44 29.20 -22.87 3.81
N ALA A 45 29.94 -23.03 4.91
CA ALA A 45 30.44 -21.90 5.67
C ALA A 45 31.82 -22.21 6.23
N TYR A 46 32.71 -21.22 6.24
CA TYR A 46 34.05 -21.39 6.76
C TYR A 46 34.62 -20.11 7.38
N GLY A 47 35.61 -20.28 8.27
CA GLY A 47 36.26 -19.17 8.98
C GLY A 47 35.67 -18.95 10.38
N GLY A 48 35.52 -17.70 10.79
CA GLY A 48 35.07 -17.36 12.14
C GLY A 48 34.47 -15.96 12.27
N PHE A 49 33.83 -15.68 13.40
CA PHE A 49 33.17 -14.42 13.72
C PHE A 49 33.28 -14.13 15.22
N GLY A 50 33.41 -12.84 15.60
CA GLY A 50 33.51 -12.44 17.02
C GLY A 50 34.89 -11.92 17.47
N GLN A 51 35.85 -11.76 16.55
CA GLN A 51 37.12 -11.06 16.78
C GLN A 51 37.41 -10.07 15.64
N ASP A 52 38.20 -9.02 15.89
CA ASP A 52 38.39 -7.92 14.92
C ASP A 52 38.94 -8.38 13.56
N ALA A 53 39.76 -9.45 13.53
CA ALA A 53 40.33 -10.03 12.31
C ALA A 53 39.56 -11.26 11.79
N SER A 54 38.46 -11.64 12.43
CA SER A 54 37.66 -12.78 12.01
C SER A 54 36.86 -12.48 10.75
N GLN A 55 36.80 -13.44 9.84
CA GLN A 55 35.94 -13.41 8.66
C GLN A 55 35.18 -14.74 8.56
N LEU A 56 33.86 -14.65 8.45
CA LEU A 56 32.99 -15.78 8.24
C LEU A 56 32.42 -15.70 6.82
N TYR A 57 32.73 -16.72 6.03
CA TYR A 57 32.21 -16.88 4.68
C TYR A 57 31.01 -17.83 4.70
N LEU A 58 29.98 -17.48 3.95
CA LEU A 58 28.77 -18.26 3.77
C LEU A 58 28.41 -18.34 2.28
N ASP A 59 28.18 -19.55 1.79
CA ASP A 59 27.63 -19.82 0.46
C ASP A 59 26.41 -20.72 0.62
N VAL A 60 25.28 -20.29 0.07
CA VAL A 60 24.01 -21.00 0.06
C VAL A 60 23.61 -21.21 -1.39
N ASN A 61 23.49 -22.48 -1.78
CA ASN A 61 22.88 -22.89 -3.02
C ASN A 61 21.62 -23.70 -2.72
N ALA A 62 20.46 -23.06 -2.77
CA ALA A 62 19.18 -23.64 -2.39
C ALA A 62 18.20 -23.65 -3.57
N PRO A 63 18.33 -24.57 -4.55
CA PRO A 63 17.39 -24.69 -5.67
C PRO A 63 15.98 -25.13 -5.24
N ALA A 64 15.83 -25.69 -4.04
CA ALA A 64 14.55 -26.05 -3.43
C ALA A 64 14.46 -25.44 -2.02
N LEU A 65 14.35 -24.10 -1.95
CA LEU A 65 14.40 -23.33 -0.71
C LEU A 65 13.34 -23.76 0.33
N ALA A 66 12.20 -24.24 -0.15
CA ALA A 66 11.14 -24.79 0.69
C ALA A 66 11.58 -25.96 1.58
N ASN A 67 12.66 -26.67 1.24
CA ASN A 67 13.23 -27.73 2.09
C ASN A 67 13.87 -27.16 3.36
N PHE A 68 14.44 -25.94 3.30
CA PHE A 68 14.93 -25.23 4.49
C PHE A 68 13.80 -24.50 5.20
N TRP A 69 12.90 -23.88 4.43
CA TRP A 69 11.85 -23.02 4.97
C TRP A 69 10.53 -23.25 4.22
N PRO A 70 9.60 -24.09 4.73
CA PRO A 70 8.41 -24.51 3.98
C PRO A 70 7.52 -23.40 3.45
N SER A 71 7.50 -22.23 4.11
CA SER A 71 6.72 -21.06 3.68
C SER A 71 7.41 -20.19 2.63
N LEU A 72 8.66 -20.50 2.25
CA LEU A 72 9.44 -19.72 1.29
C LEU A 72 9.76 -20.58 0.06
N PRO A 73 8.89 -20.55 -0.97
CA PRO A 73 9.06 -21.36 -2.16
C PRO A 73 10.18 -20.80 -3.06
N GLY A 74 10.55 -21.61 -4.05
CA GLY A 74 11.48 -21.21 -5.10
C GLY A 74 12.93 -21.58 -4.80
N SER A 75 13.85 -20.79 -5.33
CA SER A 75 15.29 -20.98 -5.20
C SER A 75 16.00 -19.73 -4.71
N ALA A 76 17.12 -19.94 -4.02
CA ALA A 76 18.02 -18.89 -3.60
C ALA A 76 19.48 -19.28 -3.85
N LEU A 77 20.26 -18.29 -4.28
CA LEU A 77 21.73 -18.32 -4.25
C LEU A 77 22.17 -17.15 -3.38
N VAL A 78 22.99 -17.38 -2.36
CA VAL A 78 23.47 -16.32 -1.47
C VAL A 78 24.94 -16.55 -1.16
N ASN A 79 25.73 -15.50 -1.33
CA ASN A 79 27.09 -15.39 -0.85
C ASN A 79 27.15 -14.26 0.17
N ALA A 80 27.67 -14.55 1.35
CA ALA A 80 27.86 -13.56 2.39
C ALA A 80 29.25 -13.66 3.01
N VAL A 81 29.82 -12.51 3.34
CA VAL A 81 31.02 -12.41 4.17
C VAL A 81 30.67 -11.51 5.34
N VAL A 82 30.96 -11.98 6.55
CA VAL A 82 30.78 -11.21 7.79
C VAL A 82 32.13 -11.07 8.48
N ASP A 83 32.55 -9.83 8.68
CA ASP A 83 33.82 -9.46 9.28
C ASP A 83 33.62 -8.91 10.69
N GLY A 84 34.58 -9.16 11.58
CA GLY A 84 34.70 -8.48 12.87
C GLY A 84 33.95 -9.13 14.04
N ARG A 85 33.44 -8.28 14.93
CA ARG A 85 32.80 -8.65 16.21
C ARG A 85 31.30 -8.38 16.18
N VAL A 86 30.54 -9.04 17.04
CA VAL A 86 29.10 -8.72 17.20
C VAL A 86 28.87 -7.24 17.52
N THR A 87 29.72 -6.64 18.35
CA THR A 87 29.67 -5.21 18.71
C THR A 87 30.25 -4.26 17.65
N ASN A 88 30.85 -4.79 16.58
CA ASN A 88 31.34 -4.02 15.43
C ASN A 88 31.61 -4.99 14.27
N HIS A 89 30.64 -5.13 13.37
CA HIS A 89 30.71 -6.02 12.23
C HIS A 89 30.36 -5.32 10.94
N ARG A 90 30.90 -5.88 9.87
CA ARG A 90 30.53 -5.54 8.50
C ARG A 90 30.05 -6.80 7.81
N ALA A 91 28.96 -6.72 7.07
CA ALA A 91 28.48 -7.81 6.24
C ALA A 91 28.32 -7.34 4.80
N GLN A 92 28.82 -8.14 3.88
CA GLN A 92 28.62 -7.99 2.44
C GLN A 92 27.81 -9.20 1.98
N VAL A 93 26.65 -8.96 1.39
CA VAL A 93 25.75 -10.02 0.95
C VAL A 93 25.38 -9.79 -0.50
N TYR A 94 25.57 -10.82 -1.31
CA TYR A 94 25.16 -10.87 -2.70
C TYR A 94 24.30 -12.10 -2.92
N GLY A 95 23.22 -11.96 -3.66
CA GLY A 95 22.35 -13.09 -3.88
C GLY A 95 21.33 -12.91 -4.96
N MET A 96 20.60 -13.99 -5.18
CA MET A 96 19.48 -14.08 -6.08
C MET A 96 18.38 -14.87 -5.38
N TYR A 97 17.15 -14.38 -5.48
CA TYR A 97 15.95 -15.12 -5.11
C TYR A 97 15.03 -15.24 -6.32
N ALA A 98 14.54 -16.44 -6.58
CA ALA A 98 13.57 -16.69 -7.64
C ALA A 98 12.43 -17.55 -7.11
N GLN A 99 11.21 -17.01 -7.08
CA GLN A 99 10.04 -17.77 -6.64
C GLN A 99 9.72 -18.92 -7.60
N ALA A 100 9.96 -18.73 -8.90
CA ALA A 100 9.75 -19.70 -9.96
C ALA A 100 10.71 -19.43 -11.14
N PRO A 101 10.99 -20.42 -12.01
CA PRO A 101 11.79 -20.22 -13.21
C PRO A 101 11.02 -19.38 -14.24
N SER A 102 11.09 -18.06 -14.12
CA SER A 102 10.43 -17.11 -15.01
C SER A 102 11.38 -15.97 -15.39
N ARG A 103 11.11 -15.35 -16.53
CA ARG A 103 11.74 -14.09 -16.95
C ARG A 103 10.74 -12.95 -17.05
N ALA A 104 9.46 -13.23 -16.76
CA ALA A 104 8.43 -12.22 -16.75
C ALA A 104 8.64 -11.27 -15.57
N LEU A 105 8.44 -9.98 -15.80
CA LEU A 105 8.36 -8.99 -14.73
C LEU A 105 7.35 -9.45 -13.66
N GLY A 106 7.62 -9.16 -12.39
CA GLY A 106 6.83 -9.63 -11.23
C GLY A 106 7.12 -11.09 -10.81
N LYS A 107 7.73 -11.90 -11.67
CA LYS A 107 8.06 -13.33 -11.38
C LYS A 107 9.52 -13.69 -11.62
N ALA A 108 10.26 -12.85 -12.32
CA ALA A 108 11.67 -13.05 -12.59
C ALA A 108 12.49 -13.04 -11.29
N PRO A 109 13.70 -13.62 -11.30
CA PRO A 109 14.58 -13.52 -10.16
C PRO A 109 14.86 -12.07 -9.76
N VAL A 110 14.95 -11.83 -8.46
CA VAL A 110 15.52 -10.61 -7.89
C VAL A 110 16.97 -10.90 -7.57
N VAL A 111 17.88 -10.12 -8.14
CA VAL A 111 19.29 -10.12 -7.78
C VAL A 111 19.54 -8.94 -6.86
N PHE A 112 20.25 -9.17 -5.77
CA PHE A 112 20.54 -8.14 -4.79
C PHE A 112 22.01 -8.16 -4.36
N GLY A 113 22.50 -6.99 -4.02
CA GLY A 113 23.76 -6.79 -3.32
C GLY A 113 23.53 -5.76 -2.22
N LEU A 114 24.06 -6.02 -1.02
CA LEU A 114 24.01 -5.07 0.08
C LEU A 114 25.27 -5.12 0.92
N ASN A 115 25.69 -3.94 1.37
CA ASN A 115 26.76 -3.75 2.33
C ASN A 115 26.18 -3.09 3.57
N ILE A 116 26.39 -3.72 4.72
CA ILE A 116 25.88 -3.23 5.99
C ILE A 116 27.00 -3.25 7.01
N GLN A 117 27.10 -2.18 7.78
CA GLN A 117 27.92 -2.14 8.98
C GLN A 117 27.01 -2.01 10.18
N GLY A 118 27.36 -2.63 11.30
CA GLY A 118 26.52 -2.57 12.47
C GLY A 118 27.21 -3.04 13.73
N ALA A 119 26.50 -2.85 14.83
CA ALA A 119 26.89 -3.25 16.15
C ALA A 119 25.64 -3.76 16.85
N TRP A 120 25.75 -4.90 17.52
CA TRP A 120 24.89 -5.15 18.66
C TRP A 120 25.46 -4.36 19.84
N ASP A 121 24.67 -3.44 20.40
CA ASP A 121 25.12 -2.60 21.51
C ASP A 121 23.97 -2.33 22.49
N LYS A 122 24.33 -1.86 23.68
CA LYS A 122 23.39 -1.32 24.67
C LYS A 122 23.05 0.11 24.29
N VAL A 123 21.79 0.33 23.97
CA VAL A 123 21.24 1.67 23.75
C VAL A 123 20.81 2.32 25.06
N GLU A 124 20.47 3.61 24.98
CA GLU A 124 19.97 4.39 26.10
C GLU A 124 18.75 3.69 26.74
N GLY A 125 18.74 3.59 28.08
CA GLY A 125 17.75 2.78 28.81
C GLY A 125 18.18 1.32 29.09
N GLY A 126 19.37 0.91 28.61
CA GLY A 126 19.95 -0.40 28.91
C GLY A 126 19.37 -1.56 28.11
N GLN A 127 18.54 -1.26 27.11
CA GLN A 127 18.07 -2.24 26.14
C GLN A 127 19.22 -2.60 25.19
N GLU A 128 19.35 -3.88 24.87
CA GLU A 128 20.30 -4.36 23.86
C GLU A 128 19.60 -4.45 22.52
N GLY A 129 20.29 -4.05 21.45
CA GLY A 129 19.76 -4.21 20.10
C GLY A 129 20.81 -3.94 19.03
N TRP A 130 20.40 -4.10 17.79
CA TRP A 130 21.25 -3.90 16.64
C TRP A 130 21.09 -2.46 16.13
N VAL A 131 22.21 -1.77 15.92
CA VAL A 131 22.28 -0.46 15.28
C VAL A 131 23.30 -0.53 14.16
N GLY A 132 22.97 0.02 13.00
CA GLY A 132 23.87 -0.03 11.87
C GLY A 132 23.53 0.94 10.77
N VAL A 133 24.30 0.82 9.69
CA VAL A 133 24.19 1.63 8.49
C VAL A 133 24.23 0.68 7.30
N LEU A 134 23.17 0.71 6.52
CA LEU A 134 23.15 0.17 5.16
C LEU A 134 23.92 1.16 4.28
N GLU A 135 25.11 0.77 3.84
CA GLU A 135 26.02 1.62 3.09
C GLU A 135 25.75 1.59 1.59
N ASP A 136 25.37 0.41 1.09
CA ASP A 136 25.04 0.18 -0.31
C ASP A 136 23.91 -0.85 -0.39
N LEU A 137 22.97 -0.60 -1.30
CA LEU A 137 21.91 -1.52 -1.67
C LEU A 137 21.68 -1.39 -3.17
N GLN A 138 21.78 -2.52 -3.84
CA GLN A 138 21.49 -2.65 -5.25
C GLN A 138 20.49 -3.79 -5.42
N LEU A 139 19.34 -3.49 -6.01
CA LEU A 139 18.36 -4.50 -6.40
C LEU A 139 18.18 -4.45 -7.90
N ARG A 140 18.09 -5.63 -8.51
CA ARG A 140 17.79 -5.79 -9.94
C ARG A 140 16.68 -6.82 -10.10
N HIS A 141 15.67 -6.44 -10.85
CA HIS A 141 14.59 -7.34 -11.23
C HIS A 141 14.20 -7.01 -12.67
N THR A 142 14.53 -7.91 -13.60
CA THR A 142 14.47 -7.65 -15.04
C THR A 142 15.23 -6.38 -15.45
N GLU A 143 14.54 -5.38 -15.99
CA GLU A 143 15.05 -4.07 -16.38
C GLU A 143 14.95 -3.03 -15.25
N LEU A 144 14.23 -3.36 -14.15
CA LEU A 144 14.16 -2.50 -12.98
C LEU A 144 15.45 -2.58 -12.18
N ARG A 145 15.98 -1.42 -11.78
CA ARG A 145 17.15 -1.32 -10.91
C ARG A 145 16.86 -0.32 -9.80
N LEU A 146 17.05 -0.73 -8.55
CA LEU A 146 17.04 0.19 -7.42
C LEU A 146 18.48 0.32 -6.92
N GLN A 147 18.97 1.55 -6.80
CA GLN A 147 20.33 1.83 -6.34
C GLN A 147 20.32 2.89 -5.26
N GLN A 148 20.90 2.55 -4.11
CA GLN A 148 21.12 3.49 -3.02
C GLN A 148 22.14 4.56 -3.42
N GLN A 149 21.87 5.81 -3.05
CA GLN A 149 22.70 6.98 -3.34
C GLN A 149 23.26 7.64 -2.07
N SER A 150 22.70 7.31 -0.90
CA SER A 150 23.21 7.79 0.39
C SER A 150 23.00 6.72 1.46
N PRO A 151 23.87 6.61 2.48
CA PRO A 151 23.71 5.65 3.57
C PRO A 151 22.34 5.75 4.27
N LEU A 152 21.85 4.63 4.79
CA LEU A 152 20.61 4.54 5.56
C LEU A 152 20.95 3.95 6.93
N SER A 153 20.79 4.73 7.99
CA SER A 153 20.94 4.21 9.35
C SER A 153 19.69 3.43 9.74
N LEU A 154 19.90 2.34 10.46
CA LEU A 154 18.88 1.37 10.85
C LEU A 154 19.11 1.03 12.33
N SER A 155 18.03 0.93 13.10
CA SER A 155 18.07 0.36 14.44
C SER A 155 16.95 -0.67 14.60
N PHE A 156 17.26 -1.72 15.36
CA PHE A 156 16.33 -2.77 15.74
C PHE A 156 16.59 -3.17 17.19
N LEU A 157 15.67 -2.82 18.06
CA LEU A 157 15.70 -3.15 19.48
C LEU A 157 14.65 -4.24 19.72
N PRO A 158 15.03 -5.51 19.91
CA PRO A 158 14.08 -6.58 20.17
C PRO A 158 13.31 -6.35 21.49
N ALA A 159 12.11 -6.91 21.59
CA ALA A 159 11.34 -6.88 22.83
C ALA A 159 12.08 -7.62 23.95
N ASP A 160 12.12 -7.04 25.16
CA ASP A 160 12.87 -7.59 26.30
C ASP A 160 11.99 -7.97 27.51
N GLY A 161 10.66 -7.86 27.35
CA GLY A 161 9.63 -8.06 28.38
C GLY A 161 9.20 -6.79 29.10
N ARG A 162 10.00 -5.71 29.04
CA ARG A 162 9.70 -4.38 29.59
C ARG A 162 9.41 -3.37 28.49
N HIS A 163 10.14 -3.48 27.38
CA HIS A 163 10.02 -2.65 26.20
C HIS A 163 9.52 -3.50 25.04
N PRO A 164 8.56 -2.99 24.23
CA PRO A 164 8.19 -3.67 22.99
C PRO A 164 9.34 -3.59 21.98
N MET A 165 9.24 -4.39 20.91
CA MET A 165 10.21 -4.33 19.81
C MET A 165 10.15 -2.95 19.16
N GLN A 166 11.29 -2.30 18.98
CA GLN A 166 11.40 -1.02 18.31
C GLN A 166 12.28 -1.11 17.07
N TRP A 167 11.95 -0.35 16.05
CA TRP A 167 12.80 -0.16 14.89
C TRP A 167 12.77 1.29 14.45
N ALA A 168 13.87 1.77 13.88
CA ALA A 168 13.91 3.08 13.25
C ALA A 168 14.86 3.09 12.06
N THR A 169 14.58 4.00 11.13
CA THR A 169 15.40 4.27 9.96
C THR A 169 15.59 5.77 9.80
N THR A 170 16.75 6.21 9.31
CA THR A 170 16.95 7.62 8.95
C THR A 170 16.48 7.90 7.53
N ALA A 171 16.63 9.16 7.09
CA ALA A 171 16.41 9.50 5.69
C ALA A 171 17.51 8.91 4.79
N SER A 172 17.15 8.56 3.57
CA SER A 172 18.10 8.09 2.54
C SER A 172 17.60 8.48 1.13
N ARG A 173 18.37 8.12 0.11
CA ARG A 173 18.07 8.36 -1.30
C ARG A 173 18.34 7.11 -2.10
N PHE A 174 17.39 6.76 -2.95
CA PHE A 174 17.51 5.70 -3.93
C PHE A 174 17.12 6.24 -5.30
N VAL A 175 17.74 5.70 -6.34
CA VAL A 175 17.32 5.89 -7.73
C VAL A 175 16.69 4.58 -8.19
N LEU A 176 15.49 4.69 -8.73
CA LEU A 176 14.78 3.60 -9.39
C LEU A 176 14.88 3.82 -10.90
N ASP A 177 15.73 3.03 -11.57
CA ASP A 177 15.75 2.97 -13.03
C ASP A 177 14.59 2.07 -13.48
N LEU A 178 13.81 2.59 -14.42
CA LEU A 178 12.66 1.94 -15.02
C LEU A 178 12.94 1.67 -16.53
N PRO A 179 12.18 0.77 -17.18
CA PRO A 179 12.25 0.57 -18.62
C PRO A 179 12.11 1.87 -19.43
N GLU A 180 12.55 1.84 -20.68
CA GLU A 180 12.45 2.97 -21.62
C GLU A 180 13.20 4.24 -21.17
N ASN A 181 14.31 4.08 -20.42
CA ASN A 181 15.15 5.17 -19.89
C ASN A 181 14.41 6.13 -18.95
N ARG A 182 13.38 5.63 -18.27
CA ARG A 182 12.68 6.37 -17.21
C ARG A 182 13.43 6.17 -15.89
N SER A 183 13.32 7.14 -14.99
CA SER A 183 13.90 7.04 -13.65
C SER A 183 12.99 7.75 -12.65
N ALA A 184 13.05 7.34 -11.39
CA ALA A 184 12.44 8.08 -10.29
C ALA A 184 13.43 8.13 -9.10
N GLN A 185 13.34 9.18 -8.29
CA GLN A 185 14.03 9.22 -7.01
C GLN A 185 13.08 8.77 -5.90
N ILE A 186 13.53 7.86 -5.06
CA ILE A 186 12.81 7.48 -3.83
C ILE A 186 13.62 8.04 -2.67
N LEU A 187 12.96 8.85 -1.85
CA LEU A 187 13.54 9.54 -0.71
C LEU A 187 12.82 9.10 0.56
N PRO A 188 13.13 7.92 1.11
CA PRO A 188 12.60 7.54 2.42
C PRO A 188 13.05 8.57 3.44
N GLY A 189 12.12 9.03 4.27
CA GLY A 189 12.42 9.85 5.43
C GLY A 189 12.56 9.00 6.69
N GLU A 190 12.72 9.67 7.82
CA GLU A 190 12.79 8.98 9.11
C GLU A 190 11.50 8.21 9.37
N SER A 191 11.63 6.92 9.61
CA SER A 191 10.51 6.02 9.87
C SER A 191 10.84 5.19 11.10
N GLY A 192 9.83 4.73 11.82
CA GLY A 192 10.05 3.90 13.00
C GLY A 192 8.76 3.32 13.54
N GLY A 193 8.90 2.43 14.51
CA GLY A 193 7.75 1.83 15.17
C GLY A 193 8.14 1.02 16.38
N ASN A 194 7.14 0.63 17.16
CA ASN A 194 7.30 -0.07 18.44
C ASN A 194 6.41 -1.33 18.56
N GLY A 195 6.12 -1.99 17.43
CA GLY A 195 5.32 -3.23 17.35
C GLY A 195 3.80 -3.02 17.38
N SER A 196 3.30 -1.94 17.98
CA SER A 196 1.87 -1.55 17.94
C SER A 196 1.63 -0.23 17.23
N GLN A 197 2.65 0.63 17.17
CA GLN A 197 2.62 1.92 16.50
C GLN A 197 3.74 1.98 15.46
N TRP A 198 3.51 2.76 14.41
CA TRP A 198 4.53 3.09 13.44
C TRP A 198 4.32 4.49 12.87
N GLN A 199 5.40 5.10 12.40
CA GLN A 199 5.39 6.29 11.57
C GLN A 199 6.32 6.05 10.38
N THR A 200 5.89 6.51 9.22
CA THR A 200 6.74 6.56 8.03
C THR A 200 6.48 7.84 7.29
N LYS A 201 7.57 8.46 6.83
CA LYS A 201 7.52 9.59 5.92
C LYS A 201 8.47 9.36 4.76
N GLY A 202 8.21 10.01 3.65
CA GLY A 202 9.08 9.91 2.49
C GLY A 202 8.52 10.62 1.28
N GLN A 203 9.29 10.57 0.20
CA GLN A 203 8.93 11.20 -1.07
C GLN A 203 9.31 10.31 -2.24
N ILE A 204 8.59 10.46 -3.34
CA ILE A 204 8.98 10.02 -4.67
C ILE A 204 9.08 11.28 -5.53
N LYS A 205 10.16 11.42 -6.29
CA LYS A 205 10.33 12.54 -7.23
C LYS A 205 10.57 12.05 -8.64
N ASP A 206 10.10 12.86 -9.58
CA ASP A 206 10.32 12.68 -11.01
C ASP A 206 9.80 11.33 -11.52
N LEU A 207 8.74 10.77 -10.94
CA LEU A 207 8.20 9.48 -11.37
C LEU A 207 7.50 9.63 -12.73
N VAL A 208 8.20 9.20 -13.77
CA VAL A 208 7.67 9.22 -15.14
C VAL A 208 6.84 7.96 -15.41
N ILE A 209 5.53 8.13 -15.57
CA ILE A 209 4.60 7.04 -15.87
C ILE A 209 3.70 7.38 -17.05
N ASN A 210 3.16 6.36 -17.69
CA ASN A 210 2.02 6.51 -18.58
C ASN A 210 1.04 5.32 -18.38
N PRO A 211 -0.21 5.44 -18.84
CA PRO A 211 -1.20 4.36 -18.78
C PRO A 211 -0.69 3.01 -19.30
N GLN A 212 -0.03 3.00 -20.46
CA GLN A 212 0.43 1.75 -21.08
C GLN A 212 1.50 1.05 -20.22
N TYR A 213 2.43 1.83 -19.67
CA TYR A 213 3.47 1.36 -18.77
C TYR A 213 2.88 0.77 -17.48
N LEU A 214 1.97 1.48 -16.81
CA LEU A 214 1.32 0.94 -15.61
C LEU A 214 0.48 -0.30 -15.91
N MET A 215 -0.19 -0.35 -17.06
CA MET A 215 -0.92 -1.54 -17.49
C MET A 215 0.02 -2.72 -17.72
N ASN A 216 1.19 -2.51 -18.33
CA ASN A 216 2.21 -3.54 -18.51
C ASN A 216 2.78 -4.01 -17.16
N LEU A 217 3.05 -3.08 -16.23
CA LEU A 217 3.45 -3.41 -14.86
C LEU A 217 2.37 -4.23 -14.16
N GLN A 218 1.13 -3.75 -14.15
CA GLN A 218 0.01 -4.44 -13.50
C GLN A 218 -0.17 -5.83 -14.09
N LYS A 219 -0.17 -5.95 -15.43
CA LYS A 219 -0.23 -7.23 -16.14
C LYS A 219 0.87 -8.18 -15.67
N ALA A 220 2.10 -7.68 -15.51
CA ALA A 220 3.21 -8.48 -15.02
C ALA A 220 3.01 -8.97 -13.58
N PHE A 221 2.47 -8.11 -12.69
CA PHE A 221 2.22 -8.46 -11.29
C PHE A 221 0.96 -9.30 -11.06
N THR A 222 -0.08 -9.17 -11.90
CA THR A 222 -1.36 -9.87 -11.73
C THR A 222 -1.52 -11.10 -12.62
N ALA A 223 -0.65 -11.30 -13.61
CA ALA A 223 -0.77 -12.45 -14.52
C ALA A 223 -0.34 -13.75 -13.83
N GLU A 224 -1.30 -14.49 -13.29
CA GLU A 224 -1.16 -15.92 -13.07
C GLU A 224 -1.35 -16.73 -14.36
N ASP A 225 -2.13 -16.21 -15.33
CA ASP A 225 -2.48 -16.81 -16.63
C ASP A 225 -2.33 -15.79 -17.81
N PRO A 226 -1.56 -16.11 -18.88
CA PRO A 226 -1.42 -15.29 -20.09
C PRO A 226 -2.73 -14.93 -20.82
N ALA A 227 -3.78 -15.75 -20.73
CA ALA A 227 -5.07 -15.48 -21.39
C ALA A 227 -5.85 -14.33 -20.71
N ALA A 228 -5.85 -14.30 -19.38
CA ALA A 228 -6.43 -13.20 -18.59
C ALA A 228 -5.68 -11.88 -18.85
N ALA A 229 -4.36 -11.96 -19.03
CA ALA A 229 -3.51 -10.84 -19.37
C ALA A 229 -3.86 -10.23 -20.75
N LEU A 230 -4.26 -11.05 -21.73
CA LEU A 230 -4.71 -10.61 -23.04
C LEU A 230 -6.11 -9.95 -22.99
N ALA A 231 -7.04 -10.54 -22.23
CA ALA A 231 -8.39 -9.99 -22.05
C ALA A 231 -8.38 -8.63 -21.33
N ALA A 232 -7.53 -8.46 -20.32
CA ALA A 232 -7.35 -7.18 -19.63
C ALA A 232 -6.71 -6.11 -20.53
N THR A 233 -5.73 -6.49 -21.38
CA THR A 233 -5.13 -5.57 -22.36
C THR A 233 -6.20 -5.08 -23.35
N GLN A 234 -7.00 -6.00 -23.90
CA GLN A 234 -8.11 -5.67 -24.81
C GLN A 234 -9.20 -4.82 -24.13
N ALA A 235 -9.48 -5.08 -22.85
CA ALA A 235 -10.41 -4.27 -22.07
C ALA A 235 -9.90 -2.85 -21.88
N ALA A 236 -8.60 -2.68 -21.58
CA ALA A 236 -7.99 -1.38 -21.40
C ALA A 236 -7.85 -0.59 -22.72
N ASP A 237 -7.47 -1.24 -23.82
CA ASP A 237 -7.48 -0.64 -25.17
C ASP A 237 -8.88 -0.14 -25.54
N LYS A 238 -9.91 -0.95 -25.23
CA LYS A 238 -11.31 -0.59 -25.43
C LYS A 238 -11.75 0.56 -24.52
N ALA A 239 -11.26 0.59 -23.30
CA ALA A 239 -11.62 1.59 -22.30
C ALA A 239 -10.95 2.95 -22.61
N LEU A 240 -9.72 2.93 -23.14
CA LEU A 240 -9.04 4.08 -23.71
C LEU A 240 -9.77 4.60 -24.97
N ALA A 241 -10.15 3.69 -25.88
CA ALA A 241 -10.96 4.05 -27.04
C ALA A 241 -12.32 4.66 -26.64
N ALA A 242 -12.93 4.20 -25.54
CA ALA A 242 -14.18 4.73 -25.03
C ALA A 242 -14.04 6.13 -24.37
N ALA A 243 -12.90 6.42 -23.73
CA ALA A 243 -12.62 7.75 -23.15
C ALA A 243 -12.45 8.83 -24.25
N THR A 244 -11.95 8.44 -25.42
CA THR A 244 -11.76 9.34 -26.57
C THR A 244 -13.02 9.52 -27.44
N ALA A 245 -14.04 8.67 -27.27
CA ALA A 245 -15.29 8.69 -28.05
C ALA A 245 -16.27 9.82 -27.65
N GLY A 246 -16.01 10.56 -26.56
CA GLY A 246 -16.80 11.73 -26.14
C GLY A 246 -16.62 12.96 -27.04
N SER A 247 -15.61 12.97 -27.92
CA SER A 247 -15.31 14.05 -28.85
C SER A 247 -16.07 13.82 -30.17
N LYS A 248 -17.28 14.36 -30.30
CA LYS A 248 -18.22 14.09 -31.41
C LYS A 248 -17.63 14.25 -32.83
N LYS A 249 -17.96 13.25 -33.67
CA LYS A 249 -18.21 13.26 -35.13
C LYS A 249 -17.51 14.36 -35.96
N ALA A 250 -16.43 14.00 -36.64
CA ALA A 250 -16.07 14.56 -37.96
C ALA A 250 -15.07 13.63 -38.67
N GLU A 251 -15.43 13.31 -39.91
CA GLU A 251 -14.80 12.42 -40.91
C GLU A 251 -13.27 12.52 -41.02
N GLY A 252 -12.64 11.43 -41.49
CA GLY A 252 -11.19 11.29 -41.74
C GLY A 252 -10.52 10.26 -40.82
N ASN A 253 -10.62 8.96 -41.16
CA ASN A 253 -10.47 7.82 -40.23
C ASN A 253 -9.05 7.18 -40.13
N SER A 254 -7.98 7.85 -40.56
CA SER A 254 -6.60 7.36 -40.36
C SER A 254 -5.79 8.23 -39.39
N ASP A 255 -5.90 9.56 -39.50
CA ASP A 255 -4.96 10.46 -38.83
C ASP A 255 -5.36 10.77 -37.38
N LYS A 256 -6.65 10.68 -37.03
CA LYS A 256 -7.14 10.90 -35.66
C LYS A 256 -6.96 9.69 -34.74
N ARG A 257 -6.85 8.47 -35.28
CA ARG A 257 -6.50 7.26 -34.49
C ARG A 257 -5.06 7.32 -34.00
N ALA A 258 -4.14 7.85 -34.80
CA ALA A 258 -2.78 8.15 -34.39
C ALA A 258 -2.75 9.22 -33.29
N ALA A 259 -3.54 10.30 -33.42
CA ALA A 259 -3.60 11.38 -32.44
C ALA A 259 -4.21 10.99 -31.08
N ALA A 260 -5.22 10.11 -31.05
CA ALA A 260 -5.86 9.65 -29.81
C ALA A 260 -5.01 8.65 -29.03
N ASN A 261 -4.32 7.73 -29.72
CA ASN A 261 -3.29 6.88 -29.11
C ASN A 261 -2.13 7.74 -28.59
N ALA A 262 -1.78 8.82 -29.31
CA ALA A 262 -0.71 9.75 -28.92
C ALA A 262 -1.00 10.66 -27.71
N VAL A 263 -2.22 10.68 -27.13
CA VAL A 263 -2.49 11.37 -25.84
C VAL A 263 -2.44 10.40 -24.65
N ALA A 264 -2.79 9.15 -24.89
CA ALA A 264 -2.77 8.07 -23.89
C ALA A 264 -1.36 7.54 -23.60
N ASP A 265 -0.49 7.58 -24.61
CA ASP A 265 0.92 7.20 -24.50
C ASP A 265 1.81 8.33 -23.97
N LYS A 266 1.23 9.52 -23.69
CA LYS A 266 2.03 10.61 -23.14
C LYS A 266 2.39 10.32 -21.72
N ASP A 267 3.68 10.48 -21.45
CA ASP A 267 4.20 10.47 -20.10
C ASP A 267 3.63 11.62 -19.28
N ILE A 268 3.46 11.33 -18.00
CA ILE A 268 3.28 12.30 -16.93
C ILE A 268 4.41 12.10 -15.94
N THR A 269 4.91 13.19 -15.39
CA THR A 269 5.88 13.18 -14.31
C THR A 269 5.16 13.52 -13.02
N LEU A 270 5.32 12.67 -12.02
CA LEU A 270 4.67 12.81 -10.72
C LEU A 270 5.72 12.92 -9.61
N ASP A 271 5.45 13.83 -8.69
CA ASP A 271 6.03 13.85 -7.36
C ASP A 271 4.96 13.35 -6.37
N ALA A 272 5.41 12.68 -5.31
CA ALA A 272 4.56 12.29 -4.21
C ALA A 272 5.30 12.44 -2.88
N ASP A 273 4.56 12.75 -1.82
CA ASP A 273 5.07 12.74 -0.46
C ASP A 273 4.04 12.14 0.48
N TRP A 274 4.53 11.57 1.58
CA TRP A 274 3.70 11.05 2.66
C TRP A 274 4.35 11.30 4.01
N ASP A 275 3.50 11.48 5.01
CA ASP A 275 3.84 11.38 6.43
C ASP A 275 2.65 10.72 7.11
N LEU A 276 2.79 9.43 7.40
CA LEU A 276 1.72 8.59 7.91
C LEU A 276 2.14 7.98 9.24
N ALA A 277 1.23 8.02 10.20
CA ALA A 277 1.40 7.39 11.49
C ALA A 277 0.21 6.50 11.82
N PHE A 278 0.49 5.33 12.37
CA PHE A 278 -0.51 4.44 12.92
C PHE A 278 -0.31 4.30 14.42
N ASN A 279 -1.36 4.61 15.17
CA ASN A 279 -1.46 4.33 16.60
C ASN A 279 -2.91 3.93 16.90
N GLN A 280 -3.22 2.64 16.73
CA GLN A 280 -4.59 2.08 16.68
C GLN A 280 -5.43 2.58 15.49
N MET A 281 -5.21 3.81 15.04
CA MET A 281 -5.83 4.45 13.87
C MET A 281 -4.73 5.05 12.99
N LEU A 282 -5.00 5.10 11.68
CA LEU A 282 -4.14 5.77 10.71
C LEU A 282 -4.39 7.28 10.75
N THR A 283 -3.31 8.06 10.76
CA THR A 283 -3.31 9.53 10.72
C THR A 283 -2.19 10.01 9.81
N GLY A 284 -2.26 11.27 9.38
CA GLY A 284 -1.24 11.92 8.57
C GLY A 284 -1.72 12.28 7.18
N SER A 285 -0.79 12.49 6.26
CA SER A 285 -1.06 13.02 4.92
C SER A 285 -0.34 12.24 3.82
N ALA A 286 -0.93 12.26 2.63
CA ALA A 286 -0.31 11.80 1.40
C ALA A 286 -0.70 12.73 0.25
N HIS A 287 0.31 13.19 -0.48
CA HIS A 287 0.14 14.12 -1.59
C HIS A 287 0.75 13.57 -2.87
N ILE A 288 0.12 13.86 -3.99
CA ILE A 288 0.62 13.56 -5.34
C ILE A 288 0.46 14.83 -6.17
N MET A 289 1.52 15.21 -6.87
CA MET A 289 1.57 16.37 -7.75
C MET A 289 2.08 15.97 -9.12
N ARG A 290 1.36 16.34 -10.17
CA ARG A 290 1.87 16.29 -11.54
C ARG A 290 2.78 17.49 -11.77
N THR A 291 4.05 17.22 -12.05
CA THR A 291 5.06 18.24 -12.32
C THR A 291 5.25 18.49 -13.81
N ASP A 292 4.97 17.51 -14.66
CA ASP A 292 5.04 17.65 -16.11
C ASP A 292 4.13 16.64 -16.84
N GLY A 293 3.93 16.86 -18.14
CA GLY A 293 3.20 16.00 -19.05
C GLY A 293 1.71 16.32 -19.15
N THR A 294 1.09 15.86 -20.24
CA THR A 294 -0.35 16.06 -20.51
C THR A 294 -1.10 14.74 -20.64
N GLY A 295 -0.49 13.64 -20.21
CA GLY A 295 -1.11 12.32 -20.18
C GLY A 295 -2.24 12.24 -19.16
N VAL A 296 -3.05 11.20 -19.26
CA VAL A 296 -4.14 10.93 -18.31
C VAL A 296 -3.59 10.14 -17.13
N LEU A 297 -4.06 10.43 -15.91
CA LEU A 297 -3.68 9.62 -14.75
C LEU A 297 -4.14 8.17 -14.94
N PRO A 298 -3.25 7.19 -14.73
CA PRO A 298 -3.48 5.79 -15.07
C PRO A 298 -4.28 5.05 -13.97
N PHE A 299 -5.55 5.37 -13.83
CA PHE A 299 -6.46 4.62 -12.96
C PHE A 299 -7.02 3.39 -13.66
N ARG A 300 -7.30 2.31 -12.90
CA ARG A 300 -7.85 1.04 -13.43
C ARG A 300 -9.12 1.24 -14.26
N THR A 301 -9.88 2.28 -13.96
CA THR A 301 -10.99 2.73 -14.78
C THR A 301 -10.62 4.03 -15.46
N PRO A 302 -10.67 4.12 -16.81
CA PRO A 302 -10.39 5.36 -17.52
C PRO A 302 -11.58 6.29 -17.34
N VAL A 303 -11.54 6.96 -16.21
CA VAL A 303 -12.14 8.27 -16.02
C VAL A 303 -11.06 9.25 -16.47
N PRO A 304 -11.36 10.18 -17.40
CA PRO A 304 -10.39 11.16 -17.89
C PRO A 304 -10.10 12.18 -16.77
N LEU A 305 -9.30 11.76 -15.79
CA LEU A 305 -8.87 12.59 -14.68
C LEU A 305 -7.66 13.40 -15.14
N ASP A 306 -7.82 14.72 -15.11
CA ASP A 306 -6.78 15.70 -15.41
C ASP A 306 -6.22 16.34 -14.14
N PHE A 307 -6.39 15.72 -12.97
CA PHE A 307 -5.84 16.21 -11.72
C PHE A 307 -4.34 16.43 -11.82
N ASP A 308 -3.91 17.62 -11.42
CA ASP A 308 -2.53 18.04 -11.26
C ASP A 308 -2.11 17.94 -9.79
N THR A 309 -3.04 18.05 -8.85
CA THR A 309 -2.80 17.79 -7.43
C THR A 309 -3.83 16.83 -6.87
N ILE A 310 -3.39 15.95 -5.97
CA ILE A 310 -4.22 15.07 -5.16
C ILE A 310 -3.66 15.13 -3.75
N ALA A 311 -4.52 15.41 -2.78
CA ALA A 311 -4.19 15.41 -1.36
C ALA A 311 -5.17 14.51 -0.61
N PHE A 312 -4.64 13.79 0.36
CA PHE A 312 -5.40 12.94 1.24
C PHE A 312 -4.86 13.10 2.66
N ASP A 313 -5.73 13.51 3.58
CA ASP A 313 -5.36 13.84 4.95
C ASP A 313 -6.30 13.12 5.92
N ILE A 314 -5.73 12.56 6.99
CA ILE A 314 -6.48 11.97 8.09
C ILE A 314 -5.99 12.61 9.39
N GLU A 315 -6.87 13.37 10.03
CA GLU A 315 -6.56 14.10 11.26
C GLU A 315 -7.48 13.66 12.40
N PRO A 316 -6.94 13.47 13.62
CA PRO A 316 -7.78 13.29 14.80
C PRO A 316 -8.55 14.59 15.10
N GLN A 317 -9.84 14.46 15.39
CA GLN A 317 -10.71 15.56 15.76
C GLN A 317 -11.46 15.23 17.06
N GLN A 318 -11.10 15.94 18.11
CA GLN A 318 -11.77 15.85 19.40
C GLN A 318 -12.68 17.05 19.62
N THR A 319 -13.92 16.80 19.99
CA THR A 319 -14.91 17.79 20.39
C THR A 319 -15.53 17.36 21.74
N PRO A 320 -16.22 18.26 22.47
CA PRO A 320 -16.91 17.85 23.69
C PRO A 320 -17.88 16.67 23.50
N GLN A 321 -18.44 16.52 22.28
CA GLN A 321 -19.40 15.47 21.91
C GLN A 321 -18.74 14.22 21.29
N VAL A 322 -17.50 14.32 20.80
CA VAL A 322 -16.79 13.27 20.08
C VAL A 322 -15.35 13.19 20.60
N GLN A 323 -15.05 12.16 21.40
CA GLN A 323 -13.75 12.00 22.05
C GLN A 323 -12.74 11.23 21.19
N ASP A 324 -13.21 10.39 20.27
CA ASP A 324 -12.38 9.58 19.37
C ASP A 324 -12.81 9.80 17.91
N GLY A 325 -12.75 11.07 17.50
CA GLY A 325 -13.19 11.51 16.18
C GLY A 325 -12.03 11.64 15.19
N TYR A 326 -12.34 11.49 13.91
CA TYR A 326 -11.39 11.67 12.81
C TYR A 326 -12.03 12.45 11.67
N VAL A 327 -11.25 13.29 11.02
CA VAL A 327 -11.61 13.92 9.76
C VAL A 327 -10.73 13.33 8.69
N VAL A 328 -11.36 12.75 7.67
CA VAL A 328 -10.70 12.30 6.45
C VAL A 328 -11.05 13.29 5.36
N THR A 329 -10.04 13.98 4.83
CA THR A 329 -10.23 14.86 3.68
C THR A 329 -9.53 14.29 2.46
N ALA A 330 -10.16 14.47 1.30
CA ALA A 330 -9.53 14.20 0.02
C ALA A 330 -9.81 15.39 -0.90
N SER A 331 -8.77 15.99 -1.45
CA SER A 331 -8.92 17.04 -2.44
C SER A 331 -8.11 16.74 -3.68
N ALA A 332 -8.61 17.16 -4.84
CA ALA A 332 -7.87 17.08 -6.07
C ALA A 332 -8.26 18.25 -6.99
N THR A 333 -7.29 18.80 -7.71
CA THR A 333 -7.52 19.89 -8.65
C THR A 333 -6.83 19.62 -9.97
N GLY A 334 -7.50 19.94 -11.07
CA GLY A 334 -6.97 19.90 -12.44
C GLY A 334 -7.60 21.00 -13.28
N GLU A 335 -7.23 21.07 -14.57
CA GLU A 335 -7.73 22.10 -15.49
C GLU A 335 -9.27 22.16 -15.56
N LYS A 336 -9.94 20.99 -15.59
CA LYS A 336 -11.40 20.87 -15.76
C LYS A 336 -12.07 19.94 -14.75
N SER A 337 -11.30 19.33 -13.86
CA SER A 337 -11.81 18.44 -12.82
C SER A 337 -11.42 18.94 -11.44
N HIS A 338 -12.26 18.67 -10.46
CA HIS A 338 -11.92 18.84 -9.06
C HIS A 338 -12.62 17.77 -8.21
N LEU A 339 -12.05 17.50 -7.05
CA LEU A 339 -12.64 16.70 -5.98
C LEU A 339 -12.43 17.46 -4.67
N ASN A 340 -13.47 17.56 -3.86
CA ASN A 340 -13.37 17.95 -2.47
C ASN A 340 -14.27 17.01 -1.66
N ALA A 341 -13.68 16.23 -0.78
CA ALA A 341 -14.39 15.34 0.13
C ALA A 341 -13.95 15.58 1.56
N ASP A 342 -14.92 15.61 2.47
CA ASP A 342 -14.76 15.76 3.92
C ASP A 342 -15.62 14.68 4.56
N VAL A 343 -15.01 13.79 5.33
CA VAL A 343 -15.71 12.71 6.03
C VAL A 343 -15.32 12.77 7.50
N LYS A 344 -16.32 12.99 8.35
CA LYS A 344 -16.16 13.00 9.81
C LYS A 344 -16.63 11.69 10.37
N LEU A 345 -15.77 11.10 11.18
CA LEU A 345 -15.96 9.82 11.79
C LEU A 345 -15.93 9.93 13.32
N ASP A 346 -16.66 9.06 13.99
CA ASP A 346 -16.65 8.88 15.44
C ASP A 346 -16.44 7.39 15.73
N MET A 347 -15.28 7.06 16.29
CA MET A 347 -14.87 5.68 16.55
C MET A 347 -15.54 5.10 17.80
N ALA A 348 -16.20 5.95 18.62
CA ALA A 348 -16.96 5.49 19.77
C ALA A 348 -18.38 5.04 19.42
N THR A 349 -18.85 5.30 18.19
CA THR A 349 -20.20 4.93 17.76
C THR A 349 -20.21 3.68 16.88
N PRO A 350 -21.23 2.80 17.03
CA PRO A 350 -21.36 1.62 16.18
C PRO A 350 -21.51 1.95 14.68
N LEU A 351 -22.13 3.10 14.35
CA LEU A 351 -22.09 3.70 13.03
C LEU A 351 -20.98 4.77 13.03
N LEU A 352 -19.84 4.46 12.39
CA LEU A 352 -18.66 5.33 12.44
C LEU A 352 -18.87 6.68 11.77
N LEU A 353 -19.71 6.76 10.74
CA LEU A 353 -19.95 7.99 9.99
C LEU A 353 -20.77 9.00 10.82
N ARG A 354 -20.33 10.26 10.85
CA ARG A 354 -21.08 11.39 11.43
C ARG A 354 -21.58 12.35 10.35
N ASP A 355 -20.68 12.77 9.48
CA ASP A 355 -20.91 13.73 8.39
C ASP A 355 -20.04 13.29 7.21
N ALA A 356 -20.56 13.38 6.00
CA ALA A 356 -19.76 13.29 4.79
C ALA A 356 -20.28 14.28 3.76
N LYS A 357 -19.35 15.00 3.16
CA LYS A 357 -19.59 15.86 2.00
C LYS A 357 -18.61 15.49 0.92
N ALA A 358 -19.08 15.38 -0.31
CA ALA A 358 -18.22 15.21 -1.46
C ALA A 358 -18.75 16.02 -2.64
N ASP A 359 -17.86 16.76 -3.28
CA ASP A 359 -18.10 17.52 -4.50
C ASP A 359 -17.06 17.10 -5.54
N LEU A 360 -17.53 16.65 -6.69
CA LEU A 360 -16.71 16.14 -7.77
C LEU A 360 -17.18 16.73 -9.09
N ALA A 361 -16.25 17.26 -9.86
CA ALA A 361 -16.44 17.53 -11.28
C ALA A 361 -15.35 16.81 -12.08
N LEU A 362 -15.74 16.25 -13.22
CA LEU A 362 -14.86 15.53 -14.13
C LEU A 362 -14.71 16.30 -15.44
N ARG A 363 -13.59 16.09 -16.14
CA ARG A 363 -13.26 16.72 -17.42
C ARG A 363 -14.32 16.55 -18.50
N ASP A 364 -15.11 15.48 -18.46
CA ASP A 364 -16.21 15.21 -19.40
C ASP A 364 -17.51 15.96 -19.05
N GLY A 365 -17.48 16.79 -18.01
CA GLY A 365 -18.61 17.58 -17.52
C GLY A 365 -19.54 16.82 -16.59
N ALA A 366 -19.19 15.58 -16.20
CA ALA A 366 -19.91 14.85 -15.17
C ALA A 366 -19.68 15.48 -13.79
N THR A 367 -20.71 15.49 -12.95
CA THR A 367 -20.65 16.07 -11.61
C THR A 367 -21.33 15.18 -10.57
N LEU A 368 -20.90 15.31 -9.31
CA LEU A 368 -21.52 14.72 -8.13
C LEU A 368 -21.42 15.71 -6.97
N THR A 369 -22.54 15.97 -6.30
CA THR A 369 -22.55 16.51 -4.94
C THR A 369 -23.24 15.50 -4.03
N LEU A 370 -22.55 15.08 -2.98
CA LEU A 370 -23.05 14.15 -1.97
C LEU A 370 -22.97 14.82 -0.61
N GLU A 371 -24.05 14.70 0.16
CA GLU A 371 -24.09 15.07 1.57
C GLU A 371 -24.72 13.90 2.33
N ALA A 372 -24.09 13.48 3.42
CA ALA A 372 -24.63 12.48 4.33
C ALA A 372 -24.44 12.96 5.77
N LEU A 373 -25.50 12.96 6.56
CA LEU A 373 -25.48 13.37 7.96
C LEU A 373 -26.11 12.26 8.81
N VAL A 374 -25.39 11.85 9.84
CA VAL A 374 -25.87 10.90 10.84
C VAL A 374 -26.30 11.67 12.08
N SER A 375 -27.60 11.61 12.35
CA SER A 375 -28.20 12.16 13.56
C SER A 375 -28.37 11.04 14.58
N PRO A 376 -27.62 11.04 15.69
CA PRO A 376 -27.90 10.14 16.79
C PRO A 376 -29.25 10.52 17.41
N LYS A 377 -30.17 9.56 17.50
CA LYS A 377 -31.42 9.76 18.24
C LYS A 377 -31.19 9.37 19.71
N GLY A 378 -31.65 10.19 20.65
CA GLY A 378 -31.36 10.03 22.07
C GLY A 378 -32.43 9.23 22.81
N GLY A 379 -32.10 8.03 23.28
CA GLY A 379 -32.98 7.21 24.13
C GLY A 379 -32.59 5.73 24.13
N GLN A 380 -33.11 4.93 25.07
CA GLN A 380 -32.76 3.51 25.23
C GLN A 380 -33.21 2.59 24.07
N ASP A 381 -34.09 3.08 23.18
CA ASP A 381 -34.66 2.35 22.03
C ASP A 381 -34.52 3.13 20.70
N GLU A 382 -33.66 4.15 20.67
CA GLU A 382 -33.54 5.04 19.53
C GLU A 382 -32.32 4.71 18.65
N SER A 383 -32.55 4.72 17.35
CA SER A 383 -31.60 4.34 16.32
C SER A 383 -30.99 5.54 15.60
N ASP A 384 -29.73 5.42 15.20
CA ASP A 384 -29.09 6.40 14.33
C ASP A 384 -29.88 6.57 13.03
N ARG A 385 -30.02 7.84 12.60
CA ARG A 385 -30.71 8.20 11.37
C ARG A 385 -29.73 8.80 10.38
N ILE A 386 -29.69 8.26 9.18
CA ILE A 386 -28.83 8.72 8.10
C ILE A 386 -29.68 9.52 7.12
N HIS A 387 -29.36 10.80 6.98
CA HIS A 387 -29.92 11.68 5.96
C HIS A 387 -28.90 11.81 4.83
N MET A 388 -29.28 11.46 3.60
CA MET A 388 -28.40 11.54 2.43
C MET A 388 -29.05 12.38 1.34
N ARG A 389 -28.24 13.21 0.69
CA ARG A 389 -28.59 13.92 -0.54
C ARG A 389 -27.53 13.61 -1.58
N VAL A 390 -27.96 13.21 -2.77
CA VAL A 390 -27.10 12.90 -3.91
C VAL A 390 -27.63 13.65 -5.12
N ASN A 391 -26.85 14.59 -5.63
CA ASN A 391 -27.08 15.20 -6.93
C ASN A 391 -25.96 14.76 -7.86
N SER A 392 -26.30 14.30 -9.07
CA SER A 392 -25.30 13.98 -10.06
C SER A 392 -25.76 14.32 -11.46
N LYS A 393 -24.80 14.53 -12.34
CA LYS A 393 -25.03 14.76 -13.77
C LYS A 393 -24.09 13.88 -14.57
N ALA A 394 -24.65 13.01 -15.40
CA ALA A 394 -23.93 12.11 -16.30
C ALA A 394 -22.79 11.31 -15.61
N LEU A 395 -22.93 11.02 -14.32
CA LEU A 395 -21.88 10.42 -13.50
C LEU A 395 -21.68 8.95 -13.88
N PRO A 396 -20.50 8.53 -14.35
CA PRO A 396 -20.24 7.14 -14.74
C PRO A 396 -19.93 6.27 -13.50
N VAL A 397 -20.96 5.98 -12.70
CA VAL A 397 -20.83 5.28 -11.40
C VAL A 397 -20.11 3.94 -11.54
N SER A 398 -20.40 3.16 -12.59
CA SER A 398 -19.72 1.87 -12.76
C SER A 398 -18.21 2.01 -12.90
N LYS A 399 -17.74 3.04 -13.63
CA LYS A 399 -16.31 3.32 -13.75
C LYS A 399 -15.70 3.77 -12.43
N LEU A 400 -16.38 4.63 -11.67
CA LEU A 400 -15.87 5.06 -10.36
C LEU A 400 -15.78 3.88 -9.36
N MET A 401 -16.64 2.87 -9.53
CA MET A 401 -16.65 1.66 -8.71
C MET A 401 -15.88 0.49 -9.33
N ALA A 402 -14.91 0.76 -10.23
CA ALA A 402 -14.08 -0.25 -10.88
C ALA A 402 -14.89 -1.40 -11.53
N ASP A 403 -16.03 -1.07 -12.13
CA ASP A 403 -17.00 -1.97 -12.77
C ASP A 403 -17.53 -3.10 -11.86
N SER A 404 -17.48 -2.91 -10.54
CA SER A 404 -18.11 -3.81 -9.55
C SER A 404 -19.65 -3.79 -9.61
N ILE A 405 -20.21 -2.79 -10.28
CA ILE A 405 -21.64 -2.67 -10.60
C ILE A 405 -21.84 -2.70 -12.12
N PRO A 406 -23.03 -3.11 -12.62
CA PRO A 406 -23.35 -3.04 -14.03
C PRO A 406 -23.17 -1.64 -14.61
N ARG A 407 -23.00 -1.52 -15.93
CA ARG A 407 -22.80 -0.24 -16.61
C ARG A 407 -23.87 0.77 -16.21
N THR A 408 -23.44 1.80 -15.50
CA THR A 408 -24.32 2.77 -14.83
C THR A 408 -23.81 4.19 -15.06
N LEU A 409 -24.68 5.03 -15.60
CA LEU A 409 -24.46 6.46 -15.80
C LEU A 409 -25.67 7.21 -15.21
N LEU A 410 -25.47 8.00 -14.16
CA LEU A 410 -26.58 8.62 -13.44
C LEU A 410 -26.58 10.13 -13.59
N SER A 411 -27.74 10.66 -13.99
CA SER A 411 -28.11 12.07 -13.79
C SER A 411 -29.30 12.08 -12.84
N THR A 412 -29.09 12.44 -11.58
CA THR A 412 -30.10 12.24 -10.54
C THR A 412 -30.10 13.35 -9.49
N ASP A 413 -31.25 13.51 -8.84
CA ASP A 413 -31.41 14.30 -7.62
C ASP A 413 -32.20 13.41 -6.65
N LEU A 414 -31.49 12.82 -5.69
CA LEU A 414 -32.01 11.85 -4.72
C LEU A 414 -31.82 12.37 -3.31
N THR A 415 -32.82 12.12 -2.49
CA THR A 415 -32.75 12.20 -1.03
C THR A 415 -33.08 10.84 -0.46
N ALA A 416 -32.30 10.38 0.50
CA ALA A 416 -32.57 9.17 1.24
C ALA A 416 -32.54 9.46 2.74
N ASP A 417 -33.41 8.76 3.46
CA ASP A 417 -33.56 8.87 4.89
C ASP A 417 -33.68 7.46 5.44
N VAL A 418 -32.66 7.03 6.18
CA VAL A 418 -32.52 5.66 6.66
C VAL A 418 -32.53 5.68 8.18
N ASP A 419 -33.57 5.09 8.75
CA ASP A 419 -33.63 4.80 10.18
C ASP A 419 -32.99 3.43 10.40
N MET A 420 -31.90 3.40 11.13
CA MET A 420 -31.23 2.15 11.47
C MET A 420 -31.99 1.44 12.60
N PHE A 421 -31.59 0.23 12.97
CA PHE A 421 -31.96 -0.44 14.23
C PHE A 421 -30.68 -0.79 14.99
N SER A 422 -29.68 -1.21 14.23
CA SER A 422 -28.28 -1.38 14.63
C SER A 422 -27.41 -0.89 13.45
N PRO A 423 -26.08 -0.85 13.56
CA PRO A 423 -25.21 -0.50 12.43
C PRO A 423 -25.41 -1.35 11.18
N THR A 424 -25.97 -2.55 11.34
CA THR A 424 -26.11 -3.54 10.27
C THR A 424 -27.56 -3.82 9.90
N ALA A 425 -28.53 -3.27 10.63
CA ALA A 425 -29.95 -3.50 10.40
C ALA A 425 -30.67 -2.18 10.11
N ILE A 426 -31.35 -2.11 8.98
CA ILE A 426 -32.21 -0.98 8.61
C ILE A 426 -33.60 -1.23 9.19
N LYS A 427 -34.13 -0.28 9.95
CA LYS A 427 -35.52 -0.30 10.45
C LYS A 427 -36.49 0.18 9.38
N SER A 428 -36.17 1.32 8.77
CA SER A 428 -36.93 1.87 7.65
C SER A 428 -36.05 2.71 6.75
N ALA A 429 -36.43 2.83 5.48
CA ALA A 429 -35.75 3.67 4.52
C ALA A 429 -36.78 4.38 3.63
N THR A 430 -36.61 5.69 3.46
CA THR A 430 -37.34 6.46 2.48
C THR A 430 -36.36 6.97 1.44
N ILE A 431 -36.63 6.73 0.16
CA ILE A 431 -35.83 7.22 -0.96
C ILE A 431 -36.76 7.99 -1.88
N LYS A 432 -36.45 9.26 -2.12
CA LYS A 432 -37.22 10.13 -3.01
C LYS A 432 -36.30 10.81 -4.00
N GLY A 433 -36.75 10.98 -5.23
CA GLY A 433 -36.03 11.78 -6.20
C GLY A 433 -36.36 11.46 -7.65
N ARG A 434 -35.46 11.87 -8.53
CA ARG A 434 -35.65 11.75 -9.99
C ARG A 434 -34.39 11.31 -10.70
N PHE A 435 -34.60 10.61 -11.82
CA PHE A 435 -33.58 10.26 -12.80
C PHE A 435 -33.89 11.02 -14.09
N ASP A 436 -32.93 11.83 -14.52
CA ASP A 436 -33.06 12.65 -15.71
C ASP A 436 -32.77 11.84 -16.98
N LYS A 437 -33.34 12.33 -18.09
CA LYS A 437 -33.13 11.74 -19.42
C LYS A 437 -31.63 11.67 -19.72
N GLY A 438 -31.18 10.50 -20.17
CA GLY A 438 -29.77 10.21 -20.42
C GLY A 438 -29.13 9.34 -19.34
N SER A 439 -29.80 9.13 -18.20
CA SER A 439 -29.37 8.12 -17.23
C SER A 439 -29.49 6.70 -17.82
N ILE A 440 -28.59 5.82 -17.39
CA ILE A 440 -28.46 4.43 -17.83
C ILE A 440 -28.23 3.57 -16.59
N TRP A 441 -28.99 2.49 -16.47
CA TRP A 441 -28.78 1.44 -15.50
C TRP A 441 -28.71 0.09 -16.21
N ASN A 442 -27.62 -0.65 -16.02
CA ASN A 442 -27.39 -1.95 -16.65
C ASN A 442 -27.67 -1.92 -18.17
N ASP A 443 -27.06 -0.96 -18.87
CA ASP A 443 -27.24 -0.72 -20.32
C ASP A 443 -28.67 -0.37 -20.78
N LYS A 444 -29.61 -0.16 -19.87
CA LYS A 444 -30.97 0.27 -20.18
C LYS A 444 -31.16 1.74 -19.82
N PRO A 445 -31.85 2.53 -20.68
CA PRO A 445 -32.23 3.89 -20.31
C PRO A 445 -33.05 3.89 -19.02
N LEU A 446 -32.70 4.80 -18.11
CA LEU A 446 -33.40 5.05 -16.86
C LEU A 446 -33.89 6.51 -16.86
N VAL A 447 -35.17 6.71 -16.62
CA VAL A 447 -35.77 8.06 -16.50
C VAL A 447 -37.06 7.94 -15.70
N GLY A 448 -37.34 8.93 -14.85
CA GLY A 448 -38.56 8.97 -14.05
C GLY A 448 -38.32 9.43 -12.63
N SER A 449 -39.30 9.23 -11.76
CA SER A 449 -39.24 9.56 -10.35
C SER A 449 -39.33 8.30 -9.49
N VAL A 450 -38.66 8.34 -8.34
CA VAL A 450 -38.80 7.35 -7.28
C VAL A 450 -39.36 8.03 -6.04
N ASP A 451 -40.38 7.42 -5.44
CA ASP A 451 -40.83 7.72 -4.08
C ASP A 451 -41.09 6.35 -3.43
N LEU A 452 -40.07 5.85 -2.75
CA LEU A 452 -40.06 4.54 -2.13
C LEU A 452 -39.99 4.73 -0.62
N ALA A 453 -40.92 4.12 0.10
CA ALA A 453 -40.86 4.00 1.55
C ALA A 453 -40.91 2.52 1.92
N VAL A 454 -39.85 2.05 2.58
CA VAL A 454 -39.73 0.68 3.08
C VAL A 454 -39.72 0.72 4.60
N ARG A 455 -40.55 -0.12 5.22
CA ARG A 455 -40.72 -0.20 6.68
C ARG A 455 -40.55 -1.65 7.13
N ASP A 456 -40.16 -1.82 8.39
CA ASP A 456 -40.07 -3.12 9.07
C ASP A 456 -39.20 -4.14 8.32
N LEU A 457 -38.02 -3.69 7.88
CA LEU A 457 -37.01 -4.54 7.21
C LEU A 457 -36.32 -5.55 8.15
N ALA A 458 -36.75 -5.63 9.41
CA ALA A 458 -36.35 -6.68 10.32
C ALA A 458 -36.92 -8.02 9.85
N TRP A 459 -36.21 -8.71 8.95
CA TRP A 459 -36.50 -10.11 8.65
C TRP A 459 -36.43 -10.88 9.96
N ALA A 460 -37.58 -11.44 10.34
CA ALA A 460 -37.71 -12.32 11.48
C ALA A 460 -36.69 -13.45 11.37
N ALA A 461 -35.61 -13.36 12.15
CA ALA A 461 -34.95 -14.54 12.68
C ALA A 461 -35.94 -15.21 13.64
N ARG A 462 -37.01 -15.80 13.10
CA ARG A 462 -37.81 -16.81 13.78
C ARG A 462 -36.89 -18.01 13.92
N ALA A 463 -36.08 -18.00 14.97
CA ALA A 463 -35.49 -19.20 15.51
C ALA A 463 -36.64 -20.16 15.80
N ALA A 464 -36.76 -21.19 14.97
CA ALA A 464 -37.56 -22.35 15.29
C ALA A 464 -36.99 -22.94 16.59
N ARG A 465 -37.66 -22.66 17.71
CA ARG A 465 -37.60 -23.53 18.88
C ARG A 465 -38.42 -24.77 18.52
N VAL A 466 -37.75 -25.90 18.36
CA VAL A 466 -38.29 -27.22 18.68
C VAL A 466 -37.49 -27.74 19.86
#